data_AF-A0A813HYD2-F1
#
_entry.id   AF-A0A813HYD2-F1
#
_cell.length_a   1.000
_cell.length_b   1.000
_cell.length_c   1.000
_cell.angle_alpha   90.00
_cell.angle_beta   90.00
_cell.angle_gamma   90.00
#
_symmetry.space_group_name_H-M   'P 1'
#
loop_
_entity.id
_entity.type
_entity.pdbx_description
1 polymer ?
#
loop_
_entity_poly.entity_id
_entity_poly.type
_entity_poly.pdbx_seq_one_letter_code
_entity_poly.pdbx_strand_id
1 'polypeptide(L)'
;MGVVTSLCQDPHHFPARGRDDLPPADLVWDGARIGRSKAPAMLAAAPAPLNAPGAGIFSKATPSASSSQPGFNARGASPAPSRGPAYLPQEPESAGPTMTNLPSEGVVEGVLVGGPRKSDGHRHQGDPRIRKLRQEVAETNYKLRNRWAVPVTVYVPCDQCLRAHAQAAPVARKPPKVTFSGWSTADALLHFARLPKKLVCGLNFANGSQVGGGYKTGALAQEEDLCRRLPNLYTTLNNAQRDGLYPFGPSTCYSEDKPAKYSDVLFTPDL
;
A
#
# COMPACT_ATOMS: atom_id res chain seq x y z
N MET A 1 -6.44 20.13 -0.43
CA MET A 1 -5.18 20.38 -1.17
C MET A 1 -4.34 19.11 -1.05
N GLY A 2 -4.04 18.43 -2.14
CA GLY A 2 -3.09 17.32 -2.13
C GLY A 2 -1.71 17.87 -2.45
N VAL A 3 -0.71 17.58 -1.62
CA VAL A 3 0.69 17.84 -1.96
C VAL A 3 1.16 16.65 -2.79
N VAL A 4 1.49 16.88 -4.06
CA VAL A 4 2.15 15.88 -4.91
C VAL A 4 3.62 16.22 -4.92
N THR A 5 4.39 15.50 -4.12
CA THR A 5 5.84 15.65 -4.09
C THR A 5 6.40 14.81 -5.23
N SER A 6 6.75 15.45 -6.35
CA SER A 6 7.53 14.80 -7.41
C SER A 6 8.97 14.68 -6.92
N LEU A 7 9.29 13.55 -6.28
CA LEU A 7 10.67 13.17 -5.99
C LEU A 7 11.29 12.68 -7.30
N CYS A 8 11.95 13.58 -8.02
CA CYS A 8 12.89 13.20 -9.08
C CYS A 8 14.06 12.45 -8.43
N GLN A 9 13.97 11.12 -8.35
CA GLN A 9 15.13 10.27 -8.12
C GLN A 9 15.76 9.96 -9.48
N ASP A 10 17.07 10.21 -9.61
CA ASP A 10 17.83 9.79 -10.79
C ASP A 10 17.77 8.25 -10.92
N PRO A 11 17.44 7.71 -12.11
CA PRO A 11 17.26 6.27 -12.31
C PRO A 11 18.57 5.45 -12.34
N HIS A 12 19.71 6.03 -11.97
CA HIS A 12 21.03 5.40 -12.13
C HIS A 12 21.52 4.58 -10.92
N HIS A 13 20.68 4.24 -9.95
CA HIS A 13 21.14 3.49 -8.77
C HIS A 13 20.14 2.49 -8.16
N PHE A 14 19.54 1.66 -9.00
CA PHE A 14 18.97 0.39 -8.56
C PHE A 14 19.62 -0.75 -9.36
N PRO A 15 20.47 -1.60 -8.77
CA PRO A 15 20.91 -2.80 -9.45
C PRO A 15 19.69 -3.72 -9.59
N ALA A 16 19.38 -4.09 -10.83
CA ALA A 16 18.47 -5.18 -11.13
C ALA A 16 18.98 -6.44 -10.40
N ARG A 17 18.21 -6.96 -9.45
CA ARG A 17 18.50 -8.25 -8.83
C ARG A 17 18.19 -9.34 -9.84
N GLY A 18 19.20 -9.75 -10.61
CA GLY A 18 19.26 -11.06 -11.22
C GLY A 18 19.19 -12.12 -10.13
N ARG A 19 18.35 -13.14 -10.35
CA ARG A 19 18.43 -14.40 -9.61
C ARG A 19 19.71 -15.12 -10.03
N ASP A 20 20.20 -15.94 -9.10
CA ASP A 20 21.31 -16.88 -9.24
C ASP A 20 22.69 -16.25 -8.99
N ASP A 21 23.11 -16.29 -7.71
CA ASP A 21 24.46 -16.68 -7.27
C ASP A 21 24.61 -16.42 -5.75
N LEU A 22 24.48 -17.48 -4.95
CA LEU A 22 24.86 -17.50 -3.53
C LEU A 22 26.35 -17.90 -3.43
N PRO A 23 27.23 -17.08 -2.85
CA PRO A 23 28.57 -17.53 -2.49
C PRO A 23 28.57 -18.33 -1.17
N PRO A 24 29.56 -19.21 -0.96
CA PRO A 24 29.60 -20.13 0.17
C PRO A 24 29.89 -19.40 1.48
N ALA A 25 29.26 -19.91 2.54
CA ALA A 25 29.49 -19.48 3.92
C ALA A 25 30.87 -19.98 4.37
N ASP A 26 31.82 -19.06 4.53
CA ASP A 26 32.98 -19.20 5.41
C ASP A 26 33.55 -17.81 5.69
N LEU A 27 33.12 -17.20 6.79
CA LEU A 27 33.87 -16.12 7.41
C LEU A 27 33.72 -16.20 8.94
N VAL A 28 34.77 -16.75 9.52
CA VAL A 28 35.12 -16.71 10.94
C VAL A 28 35.20 -15.25 11.37
N TRP A 29 34.35 -14.85 12.32
CA TRP A 29 34.48 -13.54 12.98
C TRP A 29 35.20 -13.71 14.31
N ASP A 30 36.44 -13.22 14.34
CA ASP A 30 37.31 -13.22 15.50
C ASP A 30 36.92 -12.10 16.48
N GLY A 31 36.92 -12.44 17.77
CA GLY A 31 36.48 -11.56 18.84
C GLY A 31 37.52 -10.50 19.19
N ALA A 32 37.12 -9.23 19.21
CA ALA A 32 37.89 -8.17 19.86
C ALA A 32 37.00 -7.16 20.59
N ARG A 33 37.04 -7.30 21.92
CA ARG A 33 36.77 -6.35 23.02
C ARG A 33 36.47 -4.90 22.62
N ILE A 34 35.32 -4.38 23.07
CA ILE A 34 35.17 -2.95 23.40
C ILE A 34 34.49 -2.80 24.77
N GLY A 35 35.03 -1.84 25.53
CA GLY A 35 34.86 -1.57 26.94
C GLY A 35 33.43 -1.42 27.47
N ARG A 36 33.27 -1.92 28.70
CA ARG A 36 32.17 -1.58 29.61
C ARG A 36 32.24 -0.09 29.96
N SER A 37 31.16 0.65 29.74
CA SER A 37 30.89 1.90 30.46
C SER A 37 29.68 1.71 31.37
N LYS A 38 29.83 2.25 32.58
CA LYS A 38 28.96 2.08 33.76
C LYS A 38 27.61 2.75 33.55
N ALA A 39 26.52 2.04 33.86
CA ALA A 39 25.22 2.62 34.15
C ALA A 39 25.17 3.10 35.61
N PRO A 40 24.59 4.27 35.93
CA PRO A 40 24.30 4.64 37.31
C PRO A 40 23.01 3.96 37.80
N ALA A 41 23.09 3.43 39.02
CA ALA A 41 21.99 2.86 39.77
C ALA A 41 20.98 3.94 40.18
N MET A 42 19.69 3.69 39.93
CA MET A 42 18.61 4.34 40.65
C MET A 42 17.80 3.27 41.39
N LEU A 43 18.00 3.24 42.72
CA LEU A 43 17.07 2.68 43.69
C LEU A 43 15.84 3.59 43.76
N ALA A 44 14.63 3.02 43.65
CA ALA A 44 13.48 3.47 44.44
C ALA A 44 12.33 2.44 44.41
N ALA A 45 12.13 1.84 45.59
CA ALA A 45 10.87 1.46 46.23
C ALA A 45 9.78 0.68 45.45
N ALA A 46 9.65 -0.60 45.82
CA ALA A 46 8.45 -1.39 45.65
C ALA A 46 7.35 -0.99 46.66
N PRO A 47 6.08 -0.87 46.26
CA PRO A 47 4.96 -0.93 47.19
C PRO A 47 4.45 -2.37 47.40
N ALA A 48 4.12 -2.66 48.66
CA ALA A 48 3.66 -3.93 49.19
C ALA A 48 2.30 -4.41 48.61
N PRO A 49 1.98 -5.72 48.67
CA PRO A 49 0.71 -6.27 48.21
C PRO A 49 -0.42 -6.01 49.23
N LEU A 50 -1.54 -5.49 48.74
CA LEU A 50 -2.80 -5.41 49.48
C LEU A 50 -3.69 -6.62 49.16
N ASN A 51 -4.26 -7.14 50.23
CA ASN A 51 -5.09 -8.33 50.34
C ASN A 51 -6.35 -8.35 49.44
N ALA A 52 -6.68 -9.55 48.95
CA ALA A 52 -8.02 -10.00 48.54
C ALA A 52 -8.98 -10.03 49.78
N PRO A 53 -10.33 -10.20 49.69
CA PRO A 53 -11.02 -11.22 48.90
C PRO A 53 -12.40 -10.80 48.31
N GLY A 54 -12.91 -11.61 47.38
CA GLY A 54 -14.27 -11.42 46.85
C GLY A 54 -14.72 -12.59 45.98
N ALA A 55 -15.19 -13.64 46.64
CA ALA A 55 -15.83 -14.80 46.03
C ALA A 55 -17.11 -14.41 45.28
N GLY A 56 -17.21 -14.81 44.01
CA GLY A 56 -18.40 -14.64 43.18
C GLY A 56 -18.66 -15.93 42.40
N ILE A 57 -19.40 -16.82 43.05
CA ILE A 57 -19.93 -18.08 42.53
C ILE A 57 -20.92 -17.74 41.40
N PHE A 58 -20.67 -18.21 40.16
CA PHE A 58 -21.75 -18.36 39.18
C PHE A 58 -21.61 -19.69 38.43
N SER A 59 -22.68 -20.46 38.55
CA SER A 59 -22.82 -21.85 38.18
C SER A 59 -22.81 -22.07 36.68
N LYS A 60 -22.17 -23.18 36.30
CA LYS A 60 -22.30 -23.87 35.02
C LYS A 60 -23.77 -24.20 34.74
N ALA A 61 -24.22 -23.91 33.52
CA ALA A 61 -25.36 -24.59 32.90
C ALA A 61 -24.88 -25.20 31.57
N THR A 62 -24.65 -26.51 31.59
CA THR A 62 -24.51 -27.38 30.43
C THR A 62 -25.86 -27.99 30.08
N PRO A 63 -26.26 -28.01 28.80
CA PRO A 63 -27.03 -29.11 28.22
C PRO A 63 -26.16 -29.78 27.14
N SER A 64 -25.72 -31.02 27.36
CA SER A 64 -26.41 -32.29 27.04
C SER A 64 -26.53 -32.55 25.53
N ALA A 65 -25.96 -33.69 25.15
CA ALA A 65 -25.81 -34.20 23.79
C ALA A 65 -27.12 -34.52 23.07
N SER A 66 -27.08 -34.44 21.75
CA SER A 66 -27.79 -35.33 20.81
C SER A 66 -27.01 -35.27 19.48
N SER A 67 -26.27 -36.32 19.12
CA SER A 67 -26.72 -37.51 18.37
C SER A 67 -27.27 -37.18 16.98
N SER A 68 -26.40 -37.26 15.96
CA SER A 68 -26.67 -37.96 14.70
C SER A 68 -25.57 -37.64 13.68
N GLN A 69 -24.67 -38.59 13.47
CA GLN A 69 -23.93 -38.69 12.21
C GLN A 69 -24.63 -39.71 11.31
N PRO A 70 -24.82 -39.39 10.03
CA PRO A 70 -24.78 -40.40 8.99
C PRO A 70 -23.51 -40.22 8.14
N GLY A 71 -22.71 -41.29 8.10
CA GLY A 71 -21.57 -41.40 7.22
C GLY A 71 -21.96 -41.29 5.75
N PHE A 72 -21.10 -40.64 4.97
CA PHE A 72 -21.14 -40.74 3.52
C PHE A 72 -19.79 -41.20 2.99
N ASN A 73 -19.91 -42.20 2.14
CA ASN A 73 -18.87 -43.08 1.64
C ASN A 73 -17.84 -42.34 0.78
N ALA A 74 -16.58 -42.77 0.97
CA ALA A 74 -15.52 -42.68 -0.02
C ALA A 74 -15.95 -43.33 -1.34
N ARG A 75 -15.73 -42.65 -2.47
CA ARG A 75 -15.56 -43.24 -3.81
C ARG A 75 -15.11 -42.15 -4.78
N GLY A 76 -14.08 -42.47 -5.57
CA GLY A 76 -13.89 -41.87 -6.89
C GLY A 76 -12.69 -40.95 -7.05
N ALA A 77 -11.48 -41.52 -6.96
CA ALA A 77 -10.34 -40.97 -7.69
C ALA A 77 -10.60 -41.18 -9.20
N SER A 78 -10.59 -40.11 -9.97
CA SER A 78 -10.48 -40.15 -11.43
C SER A 78 -9.19 -39.44 -11.87
N PRO A 79 -8.42 -40.04 -12.79
CA PRO A 79 -7.10 -39.54 -13.18
C PRO A 79 -7.18 -38.33 -14.11
N ALA A 80 -6.19 -37.45 -13.97
CA ALA A 80 -5.95 -36.29 -14.82
C ALA A 80 -5.53 -36.70 -16.24
N PRO A 81 -6.05 -36.07 -17.31
CA PRO A 81 -5.49 -36.21 -18.65
C PRO A 81 -4.26 -35.32 -18.81
N SER A 82 -3.11 -35.96 -19.04
CA SER A 82 -1.87 -35.36 -19.50
C SER A 82 -2.05 -34.75 -20.90
N ARG A 83 -2.06 -33.41 -20.99
CA ARG A 83 -1.90 -32.70 -22.27
C ARG A 83 -0.43 -32.38 -22.48
N GLY A 84 0.16 -33.01 -23.50
CA GLY A 84 1.50 -32.70 -23.99
C GLY A 84 1.61 -31.29 -24.60
N PRO A 85 2.84 -30.82 -24.85
CA PRO A 85 3.08 -29.46 -25.32
C PRO A 85 2.62 -29.28 -26.77
N ALA A 86 1.74 -28.32 -27.00
CA ALA A 86 1.39 -27.85 -28.32
C ALA A 86 2.52 -26.97 -28.86
N TYR A 87 3.09 -27.39 -29.99
CA TYR A 87 4.00 -26.62 -30.83
C TYR A 87 3.29 -25.32 -31.28
N LEU A 88 3.86 -24.16 -30.94
CA LEU A 88 3.45 -22.87 -31.50
C LEU A 88 4.28 -22.58 -32.77
N PRO A 89 3.66 -22.22 -33.90
CA PRO A 89 4.38 -21.71 -35.07
C PRO A 89 5.07 -20.37 -34.77
N GLN A 90 6.28 -20.21 -35.28
CA GLN A 90 7.02 -18.94 -35.28
C GLN A 90 6.35 -17.96 -36.26
N GLU A 91 5.99 -16.78 -35.75
CA GLU A 91 5.56 -15.63 -36.56
C GLU A 91 6.79 -14.98 -37.23
N PRO A 92 6.68 -14.53 -38.50
CA PRO A 92 7.78 -13.87 -39.21
C PRO A 92 8.00 -12.42 -38.74
N GLU A 93 9.27 -12.04 -38.66
CA GLU A 93 9.73 -10.71 -38.30
C GLU A 93 9.19 -9.63 -39.25
N SER A 94 8.35 -8.75 -38.71
CA SER A 94 7.86 -7.55 -39.39
C SER A 94 8.79 -6.38 -39.09
N ALA A 95 9.41 -5.84 -40.14
CA ALA A 95 10.25 -4.65 -40.09
C ALA A 95 9.46 -3.43 -39.58
N GLY A 96 9.87 -2.91 -38.42
CA GLY A 96 9.29 -1.70 -37.83
C GLY A 96 9.71 -0.41 -38.56
N PRO A 97 8.84 0.61 -38.61
CA PRO A 97 9.12 1.87 -39.29
C PRO A 97 10.05 2.79 -38.49
N THR A 98 10.88 3.50 -39.25
CA THR A 98 11.80 4.57 -38.82
C THR A 98 11.09 5.63 -37.97
N MET A 99 11.51 5.79 -36.72
CA MET A 99 11.12 6.89 -35.84
C MET A 99 11.77 8.19 -36.31
N THR A 100 10.95 9.11 -36.84
CA THR A 100 11.32 10.50 -37.10
C THR A 100 11.32 11.32 -35.81
N ASN A 101 12.19 12.32 -35.80
CA ASN A 101 12.64 13.10 -34.64
C ASN A 101 11.50 13.70 -33.78
N LEU A 102 11.55 13.45 -32.48
CA LEU A 102 10.80 14.21 -31.47
C LEU A 102 11.50 15.57 -31.22
N PRO A 103 10.76 16.69 -31.18
CA PRO A 103 11.33 18.01 -30.87
C PRO A 103 11.85 18.06 -29.43
N SER A 104 12.97 18.75 -29.28
CA SER A 104 13.68 18.99 -28.02
C SER A 104 12.79 19.66 -26.96
N GLU A 105 13.00 19.27 -25.71
CA GLU A 105 12.31 19.75 -24.51
C GLU A 105 12.38 21.28 -24.40
N GLY A 106 11.32 21.95 -24.87
CA GLY A 106 11.02 23.32 -24.48
C GLY A 106 10.51 23.34 -23.04
N VAL A 107 11.14 24.16 -22.20
CA VAL A 107 10.68 24.46 -20.85
C VAL A 107 9.29 25.10 -20.96
N VAL A 108 8.25 24.29 -20.76
CA VAL A 108 6.89 24.81 -20.65
C VAL A 108 6.77 25.45 -19.27
N GLU A 109 6.96 26.76 -19.20
CA GLU A 109 6.48 27.57 -18.07
C GLU A 109 4.96 27.40 -17.99
N GLY A 110 4.54 26.46 -17.14
CA GLY A 110 3.14 26.16 -16.92
C GLY A 110 2.45 27.35 -16.29
N VAL A 111 1.75 28.13 -17.12
CA VAL A 111 0.76 29.12 -16.69
C VAL A 111 -0.25 28.40 -15.81
N LEU A 112 -0.27 28.76 -14.52
CA LEU A 112 -1.26 28.31 -13.55
C LEU A 112 -2.61 28.92 -13.94
N VAL A 113 -3.37 28.24 -14.80
CA VAL A 113 -4.75 28.61 -15.09
C VAL A 113 -5.60 28.24 -13.87
N GLY A 114 -5.72 29.20 -12.94
CA GLY A 114 -6.61 29.14 -11.80
C GLY A 114 -8.06 29.17 -12.27
N GLY A 115 -8.66 28.00 -12.48
CA GLY A 115 -10.11 27.90 -12.67
C GLY A 115 -10.87 28.41 -11.43
N PRO A 116 -12.05 29.04 -11.62
CA PRO A 116 -12.80 29.66 -10.54
C PRO A 116 -13.22 28.63 -9.48
N ARG A 117 -12.75 28.83 -8.25
CA ARG A 117 -13.13 28.02 -7.09
C ARG A 117 -14.42 28.59 -6.51
N LYS A 118 -15.56 27.93 -6.73
CA LYS A 118 -16.77 28.18 -5.94
C LYS A 118 -16.61 27.47 -4.60
N SER A 119 -16.32 28.24 -3.57
CA SER A 119 -16.15 27.79 -2.18
C SER A 119 -17.48 27.89 -1.44
N ASP A 120 -18.42 27.00 -1.74
CA ASP A 120 -19.64 26.87 -0.94
C ASP A 120 -19.51 25.63 -0.05
N GLY A 121 -19.27 25.87 1.23
CA GLY A 121 -18.97 24.88 2.27
C GLY A 121 -20.10 23.95 2.67
N HIS A 122 -21.11 23.77 1.82
CA HIS A 122 -22.04 22.67 2.00
C HIS A 122 -21.35 21.39 1.51
N ARG A 123 -21.19 20.40 2.41
CA ARG A 123 -20.95 19.01 2.02
C ARG A 123 -22.06 18.64 1.05
N HIS A 124 -21.84 18.87 -0.25
CA HIS A 124 -22.76 18.47 -1.29
C HIS A 124 -22.97 16.98 -1.06
N GLN A 125 -24.15 16.61 -0.55
CA GLN A 125 -24.71 15.31 -0.86
C GLN A 125 -24.79 15.33 -2.39
N GLY A 126 -23.71 14.85 -3.01
CA GLY A 126 -23.52 14.99 -4.45
C GLY A 126 -24.72 14.40 -5.16
N ASP A 127 -25.04 14.97 -6.33
CA ASP A 127 -26.14 14.52 -7.18
C ASP A 127 -26.29 12.98 -7.10
N PRO A 128 -27.46 12.46 -6.70
CA PRO A 128 -27.71 11.03 -6.61
C PRO A 128 -27.30 10.26 -7.87
N ARG A 129 -27.40 10.89 -9.05
CA ARG A 129 -26.96 10.34 -10.33
C ARG A 129 -25.44 10.15 -10.37
N ILE A 130 -24.67 11.15 -9.92
CA ILE A 130 -23.20 11.07 -9.83
C ILE A 130 -22.77 10.03 -8.78
N ARG A 131 -23.51 9.92 -7.67
CA ARG A 131 -23.26 8.85 -6.68
C ARG A 131 -23.48 7.47 -7.29
N LYS A 132 -24.58 7.25 -8.01
CA LYS A 132 -24.89 5.99 -8.69
C LYS A 132 -23.82 5.63 -9.73
N LEU A 133 -23.42 6.60 -10.55
CA LEU A 133 -22.33 6.40 -11.53
C LEU A 133 -21.04 5.91 -10.85
N ARG A 134 -20.67 6.49 -9.70
CA ARG A 134 -19.48 6.06 -8.95
C ARG A 134 -19.61 4.64 -8.39
N GLN A 135 -20.81 4.21 -8.01
CA GLN A 135 -21.08 2.82 -7.61
C GLN A 135 -20.92 1.88 -8.81
N GLU A 136 -21.47 2.24 -9.98
CA GLU A 136 -21.36 1.47 -11.21
C GLU A 136 -19.89 1.31 -11.67
N VAL A 137 -19.09 2.38 -11.58
CA VAL A 137 -17.64 2.33 -11.83
C VAL A 137 -16.94 1.41 -10.85
N ALA A 138 -17.24 1.53 -9.55
CA ALA A 138 -16.64 0.67 -8.52
C ALA A 138 -16.98 -0.82 -8.73
N GLU A 139 -18.24 -1.12 -9.06
CA GLU A 139 -18.69 -2.47 -9.36
C GLU A 139 -18.00 -3.04 -10.62
N THR A 140 -17.90 -2.24 -11.66
CA THR A 140 -17.24 -2.62 -12.93
C THR A 140 -15.76 -2.91 -12.71
N ASN A 141 -15.03 -2.01 -12.04
CA ASN A 141 -13.64 -2.22 -11.67
C ASN A 141 -13.46 -3.51 -10.86
N TYR A 142 -14.34 -3.76 -9.87
CA TYR A 142 -14.27 -4.96 -9.06
C TYR A 142 -14.49 -6.24 -9.87
N LYS A 143 -15.43 -6.25 -10.83
CA LYS A 143 -15.66 -7.40 -11.73
C LYS A 143 -14.44 -7.67 -12.62
N LEU A 144 -13.75 -6.61 -13.06
CA LEU A 144 -12.60 -6.70 -13.96
C LEU A 144 -11.27 -6.97 -13.24
N ARG A 145 -11.23 -6.99 -11.90
CA ARG A 145 -9.98 -7.10 -11.12
C ARG A 145 -9.09 -8.29 -11.49
N ASN A 146 -9.67 -9.39 -11.94
CA ASN A 146 -8.93 -10.60 -12.32
C ASN A 146 -8.29 -10.49 -13.73
N ARG A 147 -8.53 -9.40 -14.46
CA ARG A 147 -7.96 -9.16 -15.80
C ARG A 147 -6.64 -8.39 -15.75
N TRP A 148 -6.28 -7.84 -14.61
CA TRP A 148 -5.06 -7.06 -14.42
C TRP A 148 -4.10 -7.80 -13.49
N ALA A 149 -2.80 -7.60 -13.70
CA ALA A 149 -1.82 -7.95 -12.70
C ALA A 149 -2.05 -7.04 -11.48
N VAL A 150 -2.31 -7.65 -10.32
CA VAL A 150 -2.55 -6.91 -9.08
C VAL A 150 -1.22 -6.84 -8.33
N PRO A 151 -0.62 -5.65 -8.17
CA PRO A 151 0.61 -5.50 -7.39
C PRO A 151 0.35 -5.87 -5.92
N VAL A 152 1.40 -6.19 -5.18
CA VAL A 152 1.30 -6.52 -3.75
C VAL A 152 1.59 -5.28 -2.92
N THR A 153 0.61 -4.85 -2.13
CA THR A 153 0.84 -3.85 -1.09
C THR A 153 1.75 -4.45 0.00
N VAL A 154 2.83 -3.75 0.31
CA VAL A 154 3.79 -4.12 1.34
C VAL A 154 3.65 -3.22 2.56
N TYR A 155 3.85 -3.79 3.73
CA TYR A 155 3.91 -3.06 4.99
C TYR A 155 5.33 -2.52 5.20
N VAL A 156 5.43 -1.23 5.49
CA VAL A 156 6.70 -0.53 5.76
C VAL A 156 6.62 0.10 7.15
N PRO A 157 7.24 -0.51 8.17
CA PRO A 157 7.23 0.04 9.51
C PRO A 157 8.02 1.35 9.60
N CYS A 158 7.63 2.21 10.55
CA CYS A 158 8.19 3.57 10.71
C CYS A 158 9.71 3.59 10.86
N ASP A 159 10.27 2.64 11.61
CA ASP A 159 11.71 2.50 11.82
C ASP A 159 12.49 2.27 10.51
N GLN A 160 11.90 1.52 9.57
CA GLN A 160 12.46 1.32 8.24
C GLN A 160 12.45 2.61 7.42
N CYS A 161 11.36 3.39 7.49
CA CYS A 161 11.27 4.71 6.85
C CYS A 161 12.35 5.66 7.38
N LEU A 162 12.55 5.70 8.70
CA LEU A 162 13.56 6.54 9.35
C LEU A 162 14.99 6.11 8.95
N ARG A 163 15.28 4.81 8.91
CA ARG A 163 16.56 4.28 8.43
C ARG A 163 16.82 4.66 6.97
N ALA A 164 15.84 4.47 6.10
CA ALA A 164 15.96 4.81 4.69
C ALA A 164 16.18 6.32 4.49
N HIS A 165 15.49 7.16 5.28
CA HIS A 165 15.69 8.60 5.26
C HIS A 165 17.10 9.00 5.70
N ALA A 166 17.61 8.41 6.80
CA ALA A 166 18.96 8.65 7.29
C ALA A 166 20.03 8.19 6.29
N GLN A 167 19.81 7.07 5.60
CA GLN A 167 20.70 6.55 4.54
C GLN A 167 20.66 7.40 3.27
N ALA A 168 19.55 8.08 3.00
CA ALA A 168 19.40 9.00 1.87
C ALA A 168 20.07 10.38 2.09
N ALA A 169 20.95 10.50 3.10
CA ALA A 169 21.79 11.67 3.42
C ALA A 169 22.46 12.27 2.14
N PRO A 170 22.82 13.57 2.17
CA PRO A 170 22.68 14.47 1.04
C PRO A 170 23.72 14.18 -0.04
N VAL A 171 23.44 13.19 -0.89
CA VAL A 171 23.87 13.23 -2.29
C VAL A 171 23.44 14.61 -2.78
N ALA A 172 24.36 15.41 -3.31
CA ALA A 172 24.12 16.78 -3.75
C ALA A 172 22.95 16.83 -4.75
N ARG A 173 21.74 16.96 -4.22
CA ARG A 173 20.50 16.92 -4.96
C ARG A 173 20.17 18.34 -5.35
N LYS A 174 19.80 18.53 -6.62
CA LYS A 174 19.13 19.76 -7.04
C LYS A 174 17.96 20.02 -6.09
N PRO A 175 17.73 21.26 -5.65
CA PRO A 175 16.62 21.58 -4.77
C PRO A 175 15.31 21.08 -5.40
N PRO A 176 14.40 20.49 -4.60
CA PRO A 176 13.16 19.95 -5.13
C PRO A 176 12.30 21.06 -5.73
N LYS A 177 11.71 20.80 -6.90
CA LYS A 177 10.70 21.68 -7.49
C LYS A 177 9.36 21.41 -6.82
N VAL A 178 8.81 22.42 -6.14
CA VAL A 178 7.51 22.34 -5.46
C VAL A 178 6.48 23.16 -6.24
N THR A 179 5.32 22.57 -6.50
CA THR A 179 4.20 23.25 -7.17
C THR A 179 2.89 22.97 -6.45
N PHE A 180 1.95 23.89 -6.55
CA PHE A 180 0.59 23.76 -6.00
C PHE A 180 -0.41 23.90 -7.14
N SER A 181 -1.40 23.02 -7.21
CA SER A 181 -2.45 23.06 -8.23
C SER A 181 -3.84 22.81 -7.63
N GLY A 182 -4.86 23.02 -8.45
CA GLY A 182 -6.25 22.64 -8.13
C GLY A 182 -6.61 21.21 -8.53
N TRP A 183 -5.63 20.41 -8.97
CA TRP A 183 -5.91 19.07 -9.51
C TRP A 183 -6.24 18.06 -8.42
N SER A 184 -7.04 17.05 -8.78
CA SER A 184 -7.16 15.86 -7.95
C SER A 184 -5.82 15.12 -7.90
N THR A 185 -5.60 14.31 -6.87
CA THR A 185 -4.40 13.47 -6.77
C THR A 185 -4.29 12.54 -7.98
N ALA A 186 -5.40 11.96 -8.45
CA ALA A 186 -5.41 11.10 -9.62
C ALA A 186 -5.03 11.83 -10.92
N ASP A 187 -5.50 13.06 -11.13
CA ASP A 187 -5.12 13.86 -12.31
C ASP A 187 -3.63 14.19 -12.31
N ALA A 188 -3.09 14.58 -11.15
CA ALA A 188 -1.67 14.85 -11.02
C ALA A 188 -0.82 13.59 -11.25
N LEU A 189 -1.22 12.44 -10.70
CA LEU A 189 -0.54 11.17 -10.95
C LEU A 189 -0.52 10.82 -12.44
N LEU A 190 -1.68 10.87 -13.12
CA LEU A 190 -1.78 10.55 -14.54
C LEU A 190 -1.01 11.53 -15.43
N HIS A 191 -0.94 12.80 -15.06
CA HIS A 191 -0.15 13.78 -15.79
C HIS A 191 1.35 13.50 -15.65
N PHE A 192 1.85 13.35 -14.42
CA PHE A 192 3.28 13.13 -14.19
C PHE A 192 3.74 11.75 -14.67
N ALA A 193 2.87 10.74 -14.68
CA ALA A 193 3.19 9.40 -15.18
C ALA A 193 3.46 9.36 -16.70
N ARG A 194 3.02 10.38 -17.44
CA ARG A 194 3.32 10.53 -18.88
C ARG A 194 4.70 11.10 -19.14
N LEU A 195 5.37 11.67 -18.13
CA LEU A 195 6.69 12.25 -18.29
C LEU A 195 7.74 11.12 -18.33
N PRO A 196 8.62 11.09 -19.33
CA PRO A 196 9.61 10.02 -19.46
C PRO A 196 10.57 9.99 -18.27
N LYS A 197 10.96 8.78 -17.86
CA LYS A 197 11.97 8.53 -16.80
C LYS A 197 11.60 9.13 -15.44
N LYS A 198 10.31 9.27 -15.12
CA LYS A 198 9.84 9.72 -13.80
C LYS A 198 9.08 8.60 -13.10
N LEU A 199 9.55 8.24 -11.91
CA LEU A 199 8.74 7.52 -10.94
C LEU A 199 7.81 8.50 -10.25
N VAL A 200 6.53 8.15 -10.16
CA VAL A 200 5.51 9.00 -9.56
C VAL A 200 4.94 8.27 -8.36
N CYS A 201 5.06 8.90 -7.18
CA CYS A 201 4.47 8.38 -5.95
C CYS A 201 3.28 9.26 -5.56
N GLY A 202 2.15 8.61 -5.23
CA GLY A 202 0.95 9.27 -4.73
C GLY A 202 0.72 8.97 -3.26
N LEU A 203 0.34 9.99 -2.49
CA LEU A 203 -0.13 9.81 -1.12
C LEU A 203 -1.65 9.60 -1.10
N ASN A 204 -2.07 8.43 -0.65
CA ASN A 204 -3.47 8.12 -0.37
C ASN A 204 -3.82 8.51 1.08
N PHE A 205 -4.87 9.31 1.27
CA PHE A 205 -5.45 9.62 2.57
C PHE A 205 -6.38 8.49 2.99
N ALA A 206 -5.76 7.34 3.24
CA ALA A 206 -6.44 6.08 3.46
C ALA A 206 -7.22 6.06 4.77
N ASN A 207 -8.36 5.38 4.77
CA ASN A 207 -9.01 4.94 5.98
C ASN A 207 -8.26 3.74 6.57
N GLY A 208 -7.61 3.96 7.71
CA GLY A 208 -6.80 2.94 8.40
C GLY A 208 -7.58 1.73 8.93
N SER A 209 -8.91 1.78 8.97
CA SER A 209 -9.77 0.71 9.49
C SER A 209 -10.53 -0.03 8.40
N GLN A 210 -10.94 0.65 7.34
CA GLN A 210 -11.74 0.10 6.25
C GLN A 210 -11.11 0.40 4.90
N VAL A 211 -10.74 -0.65 4.16
CA VAL A 211 -10.15 -0.53 2.82
C VAL A 211 -11.06 0.26 1.88
N GLY A 212 -10.49 1.31 1.28
CA GLY A 212 -11.17 2.09 0.26
C GLY A 212 -12.32 2.94 0.79
N GLY A 213 -12.50 3.06 2.11
CA GLY A 213 -13.58 3.83 2.72
C GLY A 213 -14.96 3.53 2.12
N GLY A 214 -15.61 4.56 1.55
CA GLY A 214 -16.91 4.45 0.88
C GLY A 214 -16.82 4.17 -0.63
N TYR A 215 -15.75 3.54 -1.11
CA TYR A 215 -15.49 3.28 -2.55
C TYR A 215 -16.69 2.61 -3.22
N LYS A 216 -17.21 1.52 -2.62
CA LYS A 216 -18.36 0.76 -3.13
C LYS A 216 -19.70 1.46 -2.94
N THR A 217 -19.80 2.44 -2.04
CA THR A 217 -21.06 3.15 -1.73
C THR A 217 -21.21 4.46 -2.50
N GLY A 218 -20.21 4.82 -3.32
CA GLY A 218 -20.16 6.05 -4.09
C GLY A 218 -19.79 7.28 -3.26
N ALA A 219 -19.01 7.12 -2.18
CA ALA A 219 -18.54 8.26 -1.39
C ALA A 219 -17.54 9.14 -2.17
N LEU A 220 -17.49 10.42 -1.80
CA LEU A 220 -16.62 11.44 -2.38
C LEU A 220 -15.50 11.83 -1.41
N ALA A 221 -14.47 10.99 -1.32
CA ALA A 221 -13.21 11.37 -0.72
C ALA A 221 -12.05 10.93 -1.63
N GLN A 222 -10.84 11.34 -1.25
CA GLN A 222 -9.65 11.18 -2.09
C GLN A 222 -9.30 9.71 -2.31
N GLU A 223 -9.38 8.88 -1.27
CA GLU A 223 -9.15 7.43 -1.36
C GLU A 223 -10.14 6.76 -2.33
N GLU A 224 -11.42 7.10 -2.24
CA GLU A 224 -12.45 6.53 -3.10
C GLU A 224 -12.28 6.94 -4.56
N ASP A 225 -11.84 8.17 -4.81
CA ASP A 225 -11.53 8.65 -6.16
C ASP A 225 -10.33 7.90 -6.74
N LEU A 226 -9.25 7.75 -5.96
CA LEU A 226 -8.08 6.96 -6.35
C LEU A 226 -8.45 5.51 -6.67
N CYS A 227 -9.25 4.85 -5.82
CA CYS A 227 -9.69 3.46 -6.05
C CYS A 227 -10.55 3.29 -7.31
N ARG A 228 -11.31 4.31 -7.72
CA ARG A 228 -12.09 4.28 -8.98
C ARG A 228 -11.22 4.52 -10.21
N ARG A 229 -10.21 5.39 -10.10
CA ARG A 229 -9.37 5.79 -11.24
C ARG A 229 -8.13 4.91 -11.43
N LEU A 230 -7.71 4.20 -10.39
CA LEU A 230 -6.61 3.23 -10.37
C LEU A 230 -7.21 1.87 -9.95
N PRO A 231 -7.82 1.10 -10.87
CA PRO A 231 -8.65 -0.07 -10.54
C PRO A 231 -7.95 -1.14 -9.69
N ASN A 232 -6.63 -1.25 -9.81
CA ASN A 232 -5.83 -2.19 -9.04
C ASN A 232 -5.66 -1.80 -7.57
N LEU A 233 -5.82 -0.51 -7.22
CA LEU A 233 -5.56 0.01 -5.86
C LEU A 233 -6.52 -0.59 -4.83
N TYR A 234 -7.81 -0.66 -5.14
CA TYR A 234 -8.76 -1.26 -4.20
C TYR A 234 -8.45 -2.74 -3.97
N THR A 235 -8.11 -3.46 -5.04
CA THR A 235 -7.88 -4.91 -4.97
C THR A 235 -6.62 -5.23 -4.16
N THR A 236 -5.53 -4.49 -4.37
CA THR A 236 -4.28 -4.70 -3.62
C THR A 236 -4.43 -4.35 -2.14
N LEU A 237 -5.10 -3.24 -1.80
CA LEU A 237 -5.40 -2.88 -0.41
C LEU A 237 -6.35 -3.89 0.25
N ASN A 238 -7.31 -4.44 -0.50
CA ASN A 238 -8.21 -5.48 0.00
C ASN A 238 -7.46 -6.79 0.28
N ASN A 239 -6.43 -7.12 -0.50
CA ASN A 239 -5.55 -8.25 -0.23
C ASN A 239 -4.71 -7.97 1.04
N ALA A 240 -4.12 -6.78 1.17
CA ALA A 240 -3.41 -6.38 2.39
C ALA A 240 -4.25 -6.49 3.67
N GLN A 241 -5.54 -6.14 3.60
CA GLN A 241 -6.45 -6.35 4.73
C GLN A 241 -6.63 -7.83 5.07
N ARG A 242 -6.78 -8.70 4.06
CA ARG A 242 -6.87 -10.15 4.25
C ARG A 242 -5.58 -10.73 4.84
N ASP A 243 -4.45 -10.11 4.52
CA ASP A 243 -3.12 -10.48 5.04
C ASP A 243 -2.84 -9.90 6.44
N GLY A 244 -3.83 -9.27 7.08
CA GLY A 244 -3.72 -8.76 8.46
C GLY A 244 -2.95 -7.44 8.60
N LEU A 245 -2.76 -6.71 7.49
CA LEU A 245 -2.05 -5.43 7.53
C LEU A 245 -2.93 -4.29 8.09
N TYR A 246 -4.26 -4.48 8.10
CA TYR A 246 -5.23 -3.58 8.72
C TYR A 246 -5.64 -4.06 10.14
N PRO A 247 -6.00 -3.16 11.08
CA PRO A 247 -5.96 -1.70 10.94
C PRO A 247 -4.53 -1.15 11.00
N PHE A 248 -4.33 0.06 10.48
CA PHE A 248 -3.08 0.81 10.55
C PHE A 248 -3.34 2.32 10.72
N GLY A 249 -2.30 3.10 11.01
CA GLY A 249 -2.41 4.56 11.15
C GLY A 249 -3.13 5.00 12.42
N PRO A 250 -3.80 6.18 12.41
CA PRO A 250 -4.36 6.80 13.61
C PRO A 250 -5.28 5.93 14.45
N SER A 251 -6.06 5.03 13.84
CA SER A 251 -6.98 4.14 14.56
C SER A 251 -6.30 3.09 15.42
N THR A 252 -4.97 2.92 15.29
CA THR A 252 -4.18 2.00 16.11
C THR A 252 -3.51 2.67 17.31
N CYS A 253 -3.50 4.00 17.37
CA CYS A 253 -2.87 4.74 18.46
C CYS A 253 -3.84 4.89 19.63
N TYR A 254 -3.52 4.26 20.76
CA TYR A 254 -4.31 4.40 21.99
C TYR A 254 -3.85 5.58 22.84
N SER A 255 -2.54 5.86 22.81
CA SER A 255 -1.88 6.93 23.56
C SER A 255 -0.52 7.24 22.94
N GLU A 256 0.06 8.41 23.24
CA GLU A 256 1.35 8.83 22.69
C GLU A 256 2.51 7.88 23.04
N ASP A 257 2.46 7.24 24.22
CA ASP A 257 3.42 6.23 24.67
C ASP A 257 3.21 4.85 24.00
N LYS A 258 2.07 4.65 23.32
CA LYS A 258 1.71 3.40 22.63
C LYS A 258 1.17 3.70 21.23
N PRO A 259 2.02 4.22 20.33
CA PRO A 259 1.59 4.63 19.00
C PRO A 259 1.20 3.45 18.10
N ALA A 260 1.54 2.20 18.47
CA ALA A 260 1.30 1.00 17.67
C ALA A 260 1.72 1.21 16.20
N LYS A 261 0.79 1.12 15.24
CA LYS A 261 1.04 1.28 13.80
C LYS A 261 0.75 2.71 13.30
N TYR A 262 0.76 3.72 14.18
CA TYR A 262 0.40 5.10 13.84
C TYR A 262 1.22 5.68 12.67
N SER A 263 2.52 5.43 12.69
CA SER A 263 3.48 5.97 11.71
C SER A 263 3.91 4.96 10.65
N ASP A 264 3.29 3.77 10.63
CA ASP A 264 3.59 2.77 9.62
C ASP A 264 2.84 3.07 8.32
N VAL A 265 3.40 2.62 7.20
CA VAL A 265 2.87 2.92 5.87
C VAL A 265 2.61 1.63 5.10
N LEU A 266 1.53 1.62 4.34
CA LEU A 266 1.29 0.63 3.30
C LEU A 266 1.77 1.19 1.96
N PHE A 267 2.69 0.51 1.30
CA PHE A 267 3.26 0.92 0.01
C PHE A 267 2.84 -0.05 -1.08
N THR A 268 2.36 0.46 -2.21
CA THR A 268 2.01 -0.37 -3.37
C THR A 268 2.91 0.03 -4.54
N PRO A 269 3.90 -0.79 -4.92
CA PRO A 269 4.70 -0.55 -6.12
C PRO A 269 3.89 -0.85 -7.38
N ASP A 270 4.31 -0.26 -8.51
CA ASP A 270 3.88 -0.63 -9.87
C ASP A 270 2.35 -0.72 -10.07
N LEU A 271 1.65 0.28 -9.52
CA LEU A 271 0.19 0.44 -9.62
C LEU A 271 -0.24 0.97 -11.00
#